data_AF-A0A1F8SE07-F1
#
_entry.id   AF-A0A1F8SE07-F1
#
_cell.length_a   1.000
_cell.length_b   1.000
_cell.length_c   1.000
_cell.angle_alpha   90.00
_cell.angle_beta   90.00
_cell.angle_gamma   90.00
#
_symmetry.space_group_name_H-M   'P 1'
#
loop_
_entity.id
_entity.type
_entity.pdbx_description
1 polymer ?
#
loop_
_entity_poly.entity_id
_entity_poly.type
_entity_poly.pdbx_seq_one_letter_code
_entity_poly.pdbx_strand_id
1 'polypeptide(L)'
;MSPRVRWLLLAVAAAQAVFALVFWFQLPLVGAIWPWPATSPLSSTFVASIFAAAAASTAWCALFRRERALAGIALDYLVIFVPFALFSALRAAQGAGTGVAAFAVACAFGVVAGGWILRYSLRFGWRNVAPTPALARVSFAVFVVALVLSGSLLVLGTPNVLPWTVTPDLSVLFGFIFLGAAAYFVFALAQPVADNVPGQLAGFLLYDIVLLGPFLVRLPTIDDAFRLSLLVYLAALISSTVLALYYLLLHPTTRIFGQPDPAAEPATGG
;
A
#
# COMPACT_ATOMS: atom_id res chain seq x y z
N MET A 1 3.13 -9.22 -20.70
CA MET A 1 1.78 -8.68 -20.39
C MET A 1 1.08 -8.32 -21.69
N SER A 2 -0.15 -8.79 -21.88
CA SER A 2 -0.93 -8.41 -23.05
C SER A 2 -1.39 -6.94 -22.98
N PRO A 3 -1.62 -6.27 -24.12
CA PRO A 3 -2.12 -4.89 -24.12
C PRO A 3 -3.42 -4.71 -23.32
N ARG A 4 -4.33 -5.69 -23.38
CA ARG A 4 -5.61 -5.67 -22.66
C ARG A 4 -5.41 -5.63 -21.15
N VAL A 5 -4.57 -6.52 -20.61
CA VAL A 5 -4.29 -6.56 -19.16
C VAL A 5 -3.58 -5.29 -18.72
N ARG A 6 -2.67 -4.76 -19.54
CA ARG A 6 -1.99 -3.49 -19.25
C ARG A 6 -2.98 -2.34 -19.12
N TRP A 7 -3.87 -2.17 -20.09
CA TRP A 7 -4.86 -1.10 -20.07
C TRP A 7 -5.85 -1.25 -18.92
N LEU A 8 -6.26 -2.48 -18.61
CA LEU A 8 -7.08 -2.75 -17.43
C LEU A 8 -6.38 -2.30 -16.13
N LEU A 9 -5.12 -2.68 -15.92
CA LEU A 9 -4.37 -2.28 -14.72
C LEU A 9 -4.14 -0.77 -14.65
N LEU A 10 -3.93 -0.09 -15.79
CA LEU A 10 -3.84 1.37 -15.82
C LEU A 10 -5.18 2.03 -15.48
N ALA A 11 -6.29 1.49 -15.96
CA ALA A 11 -7.63 1.96 -15.59
C ALA A 11 -7.90 1.76 -14.10
N VAL A 12 -7.50 0.63 -13.51
CA VAL A 12 -7.56 0.38 -12.07
C VAL A 12 -6.72 1.40 -11.29
N ALA A 13 -5.47 1.64 -11.72
CA ALA A 13 -4.61 2.64 -11.09
C ALA A 13 -5.20 4.06 -11.17
N ALA A 14 -5.80 4.42 -12.30
CA ALA A 14 -6.48 5.70 -12.46
C ALA A 14 -7.71 5.81 -11.54
N ALA A 15 -8.53 4.76 -11.43
CA ALA A 15 -9.66 4.73 -10.52
C ALA A 15 -9.22 4.86 -9.05
N GLN A 16 -8.12 4.19 -8.67
CA GLN A 16 -7.52 4.32 -7.34
C GLN A 16 -7.03 5.74 -7.08
N ALA A 17 -6.38 6.39 -8.06
CA ALA A 17 -5.97 7.79 -7.94
C ALA A 17 -7.18 8.72 -7.76
N VAL A 18 -8.28 8.48 -8.47
CA VAL A 18 -9.54 9.23 -8.27
C VAL A 18 -10.08 9.03 -6.85
N PHE A 19 -10.09 7.79 -6.34
CA PHE A 19 -10.50 7.56 -4.95
C PHE A 19 -9.58 8.26 -3.95
N ALA A 20 -8.25 8.27 -4.18
CA ALA A 20 -7.33 9.03 -3.35
C ALA A 20 -7.74 10.52 -3.27
N LEU A 21 -8.07 11.14 -4.40
CA LEU A 21 -8.54 12.53 -4.43
C LEU A 21 -9.91 12.71 -3.73
N VAL A 22 -10.85 11.79 -3.95
CA VAL A 22 -12.17 11.80 -3.30
C VAL A 22 -12.04 11.79 -1.79
N PHE A 23 -11.19 10.92 -1.23
CA PHE A 23 -10.95 10.84 0.20
C PHE A 23 -10.12 12.02 0.73
N TRP A 24 -9.14 12.50 -0.04
CA TRP A 24 -8.31 13.65 0.33
C TRP A 24 -9.15 14.92 0.49
N PHE A 25 -9.98 15.23 -0.51
CA PHE A 25 -10.87 16.39 -0.49
C PHE A 25 -12.17 16.15 0.29
N GLN A 26 -12.35 14.96 0.87
CA GLN A 26 -13.53 14.58 1.65
C GLN A 26 -14.85 14.87 0.91
N LEU A 27 -14.88 14.56 -0.39
CA LEU A 27 -16.06 14.80 -1.22
C LEU A 27 -17.26 13.99 -0.71
N PRO A 28 -18.52 14.42 -0.98
CA PRO A 28 -19.72 13.74 -0.49
C PRO A 28 -19.79 12.24 -0.83
N LEU A 29 -19.11 11.84 -1.91
CA LEU A 29 -18.99 10.45 -2.33
C LEU A 29 -18.34 9.56 -1.25
N VAL A 30 -17.46 10.08 -0.39
CA VAL A 30 -16.83 9.32 0.71
C VAL A 30 -17.90 8.68 1.59
N GLY A 31 -18.92 9.43 1.99
CA GLY A 31 -20.01 8.92 2.84
C GLY A 31 -20.87 7.85 2.16
N ALA A 32 -20.86 7.78 0.82
CA ALA A 32 -21.61 6.78 0.06
C ALA A 32 -20.82 5.47 -0.13
N ILE A 33 -19.49 5.53 -0.25
CA ILE A 33 -18.64 4.37 -0.56
C ILE A 33 -17.92 3.78 0.66
N TRP A 34 -17.81 4.56 1.75
CA TRP A 34 -17.11 4.17 2.97
C TRP A 34 -18.09 4.17 4.14
N PRO A 35 -18.69 3.02 4.48
CA PRO A 35 -19.76 2.95 5.48
C PRO A 35 -19.26 3.02 6.93
N TRP A 36 -17.96 3.25 7.13
CA TRP A 36 -17.34 3.22 8.45
C TRP A 36 -17.19 4.64 9.00
N PRO A 37 -17.81 4.94 10.16
CA PRO A 37 -17.80 6.29 10.71
C PRO A 37 -16.38 6.69 11.14
N ALA A 38 -15.90 7.79 10.55
CA ALA A 38 -14.64 8.42 10.92
C ALA A 38 -14.82 9.42 12.06
N THR A 39 -13.91 9.39 13.02
CA THR A 39 -13.82 10.33 14.15
C THR A 39 -13.00 11.58 13.83
N SER A 40 -12.23 11.55 12.74
CA SER A 40 -11.33 12.64 12.34
C SER A 40 -11.13 12.66 10.83
N PRO A 41 -10.93 13.85 10.22
CA PRO A 41 -10.46 13.99 8.84
C PRO A 41 -9.23 13.15 8.50
N LEU A 42 -8.34 12.92 9.48
CA LEU A 42 -7.13 12.12 9.30
C LEU A 42 -7.42 10.67 8.90
N SER A 43 -8.55 10.10 9.31
CA SER A 43 -8.94 8.76 8.86
C SER A 43 -9.20 8.75 7.35
N SER A 44 -9.88 9.77 6.82
CA SER A 44 -10.07 9.91 5.37
C SER A 44 -8.76 10.18 4.64
N THR A 45 -7.90 11.04 5.19
CA THR A 45 -6.55 11.29 4.66
C THR A 45 -5.69 10.03 4.62
N PHE A 46 -5.78 9.19 5.64
CA PHE A 46 -5.12 7.88 5.67
C PHE A 46 -5.66 6.96 4.57
N VAL A 47 -6.98 6.84 4.41
CA VAL A 47 -7.52 6.03 3.31
C VAL A 47 -7.11 6.61 1.94
N ALA A 48 -7.03 7.93 1.80
CA ALA A 48 -6.51 8.58 0.60
C ALA A 48 -5.06 8.17 0.29
N SER A 49 -4.19 8.13 1.29
CA SER A 49 -2.78 7.74 1.10
C SER A 49 -2.64 6.28 0.69
N ILE A 50 -3.50 5.39 1.20
CA ILE A 50 -3.54 3.98 0.79
C ILE A 50 -3.96 3.84 -0.68
N PHE A 51 -5.00 4.55 -1.12
CA PHE A 51 -5.38 4.56 -2.52
C PHE A 51 -4.28 5.14 -3.44
N ALA A 52 -3.60 6.20 -2.99
CA ALA A 52 -2.47 6.77 -3.72
C ALA A 52 -1.31 5.77 -3.88
N ALA A 53 -1.00 5.02 -2.80
CA ALA A 53 0.03 3.99 -2.81
C ALA A 53 -0.30 2.82 -3.75
N ALA A 54 -1.55 2.34 -3.70
CA ALA A 54 -2.05 1.29 -4.57
C ALA A 54 -2.01 1.73 -6.05
N ALA A 55 -2.42 2.97 -6.33
CA ALA A 55 -2.38 3.54 -7.68
C ALA A 55 -0.94 3.58 -8.22
N ALA A 56 0.01 4.11 -7.44
CA ALA A 56 1.40 4.23 -7.83
C ALA A 56 2.05 2.86 -8.09
N SER A 57 1.84 1.90 -7.18
CA SER A 57 2.38 0.54 -7.30
C SER A 57 1.82 -0.18 -8.55
N THR A 58 0.52 -0.04 -8.78
CA THR A 58 -0.17 -0.68 -9.93
C THR A 58 0.25 -0.03 -11.24
N ALA A 59 0.28 1.31 -11.29
CA ALA A 59 0.74 2.06 -12.45
C ALA A 59 2.18 1.71 -12.80
N TRP A 60 3.07 1.62 -11.81
CA TRP A 60 4.45 1.18 -12.00
C TRP A 60 4.52 -0.18 -12.72
N CYS A 61 3.88 -1.20 -12.17
CA CYS A 61 3.91 -2.54 -12.74
C CYS A 61 3.32 -2.57 -14.15
N ALA A 62 2.25 -1.81 -14.40
CA ALA A 62 1.58 -1.74 -15.69
C ALA A 62 2.41 -0.98 -16.75
N LEU A 63 3.03 0.14 -16.39
CA LEU A 63 3.82 0.97 -17.29
C LEU A 63 5.11 0.26 -17.72
N PHE A 64 5.84 -0.29 -16.76
CA PHE A 64 7.15 -0.93 -16.96
C PHE A 64 7.05 -2.44 -17.24
N ARG A 65 5.82 -2.97 -17.34
CA ARG A 65 5.53 -4.38 -17.61
C ARG A 65 6.28 -5.31 -16.68
N ARG A 66 6.19 -5.08 -15.37
CA ARG A 66 6.78 -5.93 -14.33
C ARG A 66 5.73 -6.91 -13.82
N GLU A 67 5.43 -7.94 -14.61
CA GLU A 67 4.29 -8.82 -14.33
C GLU A 67 4.45 -9.60 -13.02
N ARG A 68 5.65 -10.10 -12.75
CA ARG A 68 5.93 -10.86 -11.53
C ARG A 68 5.83 -10.01 -10.26
N ALA A 69 6.16 -8.72 -10.34
CA ALA A 69 6.05 -7.78 -9.21
C ALA A 69 4.58 -7.55 -8.78
N LEU A 70 3.60 -7.74 -9.68
CA LEU A 70 2.18 -7.69 -9.33
C LEU A 70 1.77 -8.72 -8.28
N ALA A 71 2.54 -9.80 -8.08
CA ALA A 71 2.28 -10.78 -7.04
C ALA A 71 2.28 -10.15 -5.65
N GLY A 72 3.17 -9.20 -5.39
CA GLY A 72 3.22 -8.49 -4.12
C GLY A 72 1.98 -7.62 -3.87
N ILE A 73 1.54 -6.87 -4.90
CA ILE A 73 0.29 -6.09 -4.86
C ILE A 73 -0.94 -7.00 -4.66
N ALA A 74 -0.93 -8.17 -5.30
CA ALA A 74 -2.01 -9.12 -5.13
C ALA A 74 -2.09 -9.72 -3.72
N LEU A 75 -0.94 -9.98 -3.09
CA LEU A 75 -0.89 -10.43 -1.69
C LEU A 75 -1.39 -9.34 -0.74
N ASP A 76 -0.98 -8.10 -0.95
CA ASP A 76 -1.53 -6.94 -0.22
C ASP A 76 -3.07 -6.91 -0.31
N TYR A 77 -3.62 -6.96 -1.52
CA TYR A 77 -5.06 -6.97 -1.73
C TYR A 77 -5.77 -8.13 -1.05
N LEU A 78 -5.20 -9.34 -1.12
CA LEU A 78 -5.82 -10.50 -0.46
C LEU A 78 -5.81 -10.35 1.06
N VAL A 79 -4.71 -9.89 1.64
CA VAL A 79 -4.58 -9.70 3.09
C VAL A 79 -5.44 -8.54 3.60
N ILE A 80 -5.78 -7.55 2.77
CA ILE A 80 -6.75 -6.49 3.10
C ILE A 80 -8.19 -6.97 2.88
N PHE A 81 -8.51 -7.41 1.67
CA PHE A 81 -9.90 -7.60 1.25
C PHE A 81 -10.55 -8.84 1.83
N VAL A 82 -9.80 -9.91 2.13
CA VAL A 82 -10.36 -11.09 2.80
C VAL A 82 -10.91 -10.72 4.18
N PRO A 83 -10.11 -10.15 5.11
CA PRO A 83 -10.64 -9.76 6.40
C PRO A 83 -11.64 -8.62 6.31
N PHE A 84 -11.50 -7.67 5.37
CA PHE A 84 -12.53 -6.64 5.17
C PHE A 84 -13.88 -7.28 4.80
N ALA A 85 -13.90 -8.22 3.85
CA ALA A 85 -15.13 -8.89 3.45
C ALA A 85 -15.76 -9.67 4.61
N LEU A 86 -14.96 -10.45 5.34
CA LEU A 86 -15.42 -11.24 6.48
C LEU A 86 -15.92 -10.36 7.64
N PHE A 87 -15.13 -9.36 8.02
CA PHE A 87 -15.50 -8.43 9.08
C PHE A 87 -16.78 -7.68 8.73
N SER A 88 -16.87 -7.13 7.52
CA SER A 88 -18.05 -6.39 7.05
C SER A 88 -19.28 -7.28 6.98
N ALA A 89 -19.15 -8.52 6.48
CA ALA A 89 -20.26 -9.47 6.44
C ALA A 89 -20.76 -9.82 7.85
N LEU A 90 -19.84 -10.01 8.80
CA LEU A 90 -20.18 -10.26 10.20
C LEU A 90 -20.90 -9.05 10.82
N ARG A 91 -20.40 -7.83 10.60
CA ARG A 91 -21.03 -6.60 11.11
C ARG A 91 -22.40 -6.37 10.48
N ALA A 92 -22.55 -6.66 9.18
CA ALA A 92 -23.84 -6.60 8.50
C ALA A 92 -24.84 -7.61 9.09
N ALA A 93 -24.40 -8.85 9.37
CA ALA A 93 -25.23 -9.86 10.04
C ALA A 93 -25.63 -9.46 11.48
N GLN A 94 -24.84 -8.59 12.12
CA GLN A 94 -25.12 -7.99 13.43
C GLN A 94 -25.97 -6.71 13.35
N GLY A 95 -26.45 -6.32 12.16
CA GLY A 95 -27.35 -5.17 11.99
C GLY A 95 -26.67 -3.83 11.67
N ALA A 96 -25.41 -3.82 11.22
CA ALA A 96 -24.68 -2.59 10.86
C ALA A 96 -25.20 -1.85 9.60
N GLY A 97 -26.28 -2.34 8.99
CA GLY A 97 -26.97 -1.70 7.85
C GLY A 97 -26.53 -2.18 6.47
N THR A 98 -27.28 -1.76 5.44
CA THR A 98 -27.11 -2.20 4.05
C THR A 98 -25.82 -1.69 3.40
N GLY A 99 -25.31 -0.52 3.80
CA GLY A 99 -24.03 0.01 3.31
C GLY A 99 -22.84 -0.88 3.66
N VAL A 100 -22.81 -1.43 4.88
CA VAL A 100 -21.75 -2.36 5.31
C VAL A 100 -21.84 -3.70 4.55
N ALA A 101 -23.05 -4.20 4.29
CA ALA A 101 -23.25 -5.38 3.44
C ALA A 101 -22.76 -5.15 2.00
N ALA A 102 -23.08 -3.99 1.40
CA ALA A 102 -22.60 -3.64 0.07
C ALA A 102 -21.06 -3.55 0.02
N PHE A 103 -20.45 -2.98 1.05
CA PHE A 103 -19.00 -2.93 1.19
C PHE A 103 -18.37 -4.33 1.34
N ALA A 104 -19.02 -5.25 2.06
CA ALA A 104 -18.58 -6.64 2.15
C ALA A 104 -18.53 -7.32 0.77
N VAL A 105 -19.57 -7.12 -0.04
CA VAL A 105 -19.64 -7.64 -1.41
C VAL A 105 -18.56 -7.01 -2.30
N ALA A 106 -18.35 -5.70 -2.21
CA ALA A 106 -17.28 -5.02 -2.93
C ALA A 106 -15.89 -5.57 -2.57
N CYS A 107 -15.64 -5.82 -1.28
CA CYS A 107 -14.40 -6.46 -0.83
C CYS A 107 -14.27 -7.89 -1.35
N ALA A 108 -15.35 -8.67 -1.41
CA ALA A 108 -15.32 -10.02 -2.00
C ALA A 108 -14.90 -9.99 -3.48
N PHE A 109 -15.36 -9.00 -4.26
CA PHE A 109 -14.83 -8.79 -5.62
C PHE A 109 -13.34 -8.44 -5.61
N GLY A 110 -12.89 -7.63 -4.64
CA GLY A 110 -11.46 -7.35 -4.41
C GLY A 110 -10.64 -8.63 -4.15
N VAL A 111 -11.16 -9.59 -3.39
CA VAL A 111 -10.52 -10.90 -3.16
C VAL A 111 -10.39 -11.68 -4.46
N VAL A 112 -11.47 -11.77 -5.25
CA VAL A 112 -11.44 -12.47 -6.54
C VAL A 112 -10.44 -11.82 -7.49
N ALA A 113 -10.42 -10.49 -7.57
CA ALA A 113 -9.48 -9.74 -8.37
C ALA A 113 -8.03 -9.97 -7.90
N GLY A 114 -7.76 -9.89 -6.60
CA GLY A 114 -6.44 -10.17 -6.01
C GLY A 114 -5.96 -11.59 -6.33
N GLY A 115 -6.83 -12.60 -6.15
CA GLY A 115 -6.52 -13.99 -6.50
C GLY A 115 -6.23 -14.18 -7.99
N TRP A 116 -6.97 -13.50 -8.86
CA TRP A 116 -6.70 -13.50 -10.30
C TRP A 116 -5.36 -12.84 -10.64
N ILE A 117 -5.05 -11.67 -10.09
CA ILE A 117 -3.77 -10.98 -10.31
C ILE A 117 -2.61 -11.86 -9.81
N LEU A 118 -2.74 -12.48 -8.63
CA LEU A 118 -1.72 -13.38 -8.09
C LEU A 118 -1.49 -14.57 -9.03
N ARG A 119 -2.55 -15.26 -9.44
CA ARG A 119 -2.42 -16.39 -10.36
C ARG A 119 -1.86 -15.97 -11.72
N TYR A 120 -2.15 -14.77 -12.19
CA TYR A 120 -1.64 -14.23 -13.44
C TYR A 120 -0.14 -13.88 -13.32
N SER A 121 0.26 -13.16 -12.28
CA SER A 121 1.62 -12.68 -12.05
C SER A 121 2.61 -13.82 -11.83
N LEU A 122 2.17 -14.89 -11.14
CA LEU A 122 3.01 -16.04 -10.85
C LEU A 122 3.41 -16.87 -12.09
N ARG A 123 2.78 -16.63 -13.25
CA ARG A 123 3.12 -17.31 -14.53
C ARG A 123 4.36 -16.72 -15.21
N PHE A 124 4.82 -15.56 -14.75
CA PHE A 124 5.95 -14.85 -15.35
C PHE A 124 7.20 -14.98 -14.48
N GLY A 125 8.36 -15.01 -15.12
CA GLY A 125 9.66 -14.89 -14.47
C GLY A 125 10.03 -13.44 -14.17
N TRP A 126 11.07 -13.25 -13.36
CA TRP A 126 11.70 -11.94 -13.16
C TRP A 126 12.48 -11.53 -14.40
N ARG A 127 12.44 -10.23 -14.75
CA ARG A 127 13.20 -9.72 -15.90
C ARG A 127 14.60 -9.27 -15.49
N ASN A 128 14.71 -8.58 -14.35
CA ASN A 128 15.97 -8.27 -13.69
C ASN A 128 16.09 -9.10 -12.41
N VAL A 129 17.02 -10.04 -12.42
CA VAL A 129 17.33 -10.94 -11.29
C VAL A 129 18.46 -10.41 -10.41
N ALA A 130 18.98 -9.20 -10.68
CA ALA A 130 19.99 -8.57 -9.84
C ALA A 130 19.49 -8.52 -8.38
N PRO A 131 20.38 -8.73 -7.40
CA PRO A 131 19.98 -8.76 -6.01
C PRO A 131 19.42 -7.41 -5.56
N THR A 132 18.43 -7.45 -4.66
CA THR A 132 17.95 -6.24 -3.97
C THR A 132 19.12 -5.58 -3.21
N PRO A 133 19.33 -4.26 -3.36
CA PRO A 133 20.34 -3.55 -2.60
C PRO A 133 20.20 -3.75 -1.08
N ALA A 134 21.33 -3.93 -0.38
CA ALA A 134 21.32 -4.32 1.02
C ALA A 134 20.54 -3.35 1.92
N LEU A 135 20.71 -2.04 1.71
CA LEU A 135 20.00 -1.03 2.48
C LEU A 135 18.48 -1.11 2.25
N ALA A 136 18.01 -1.21 1.00
CA ALA A 136 16.59 -1.45 0.71
C ALA A 136 16.05 -2.72 1.39
N ARG A 137 16.82 -3.82 1.38
CA ARG A 137 16.43 -5.07 2.02
C ARG A 137 16.28 -4.93 3.53
N VAL A 138 17.24 -4.26 4.19
CA VAL A 138 17.18 -4.02 5.64
C VAL A 138 16.00 -3.10 5.97
N SER A 139 15.81 -2.02 5.21
CA SER A 139 14.67 -1.13 5.38
C SER A 139 13.34 -1.86 5.24
N PHE A 140 13.20 -2.74 4.24
CA PHE A 140 11.99 -3.56 4.09
C PHE A 140 11.75 -4.46 5.29
N ALA A 141 12.78 -5.09 5.85
CA ALA A 141 12.64 -5.88 7.07
C ALA A 141 12.17 -5.04 8.26
N VAL A 142 12.73 -3.85 8.44
CA VAL A 142 12.31 -2.91 9.50
C VAL A 142 10.85 -2.49 9.29
N PHE A 143 10.45 -2.14 8.06
CA PHE A 143 9.07 -1.79 7.75
C PHE A 143 8.10 -2.95 7.98
N VAL A 144 8.46 -4.18 7.60
CA VAL A 144 7.64 -5.38 7.90
C VAL A 144 7.40 -5.50 9.39
N VAL A 145 8.44 -5.40 10.23
CA VAL A 145 8.30 -5.47 11.69
C VAL A 145 7.39 -4.35 12.20
N ALA A 146 7.59 -3.11 11.77
CA ALA A 146 6.79 -1.98 12.19
C ALA A 146 5.30 -2.12 11.78
N LEU A 147 5.04 -2.56 10.55
CA LEU A 147 3.70 -2.74 9.99
C LEU A 147 2.98 -3.93 10.65
N VAL A 148 3.67 -5.05 10.89
CA VAL A 148 3.09 -6.20 11.59
C VAL A 148 2.73 -5.85 13.03
N LEU A 149 3.64 -5.19 13.75
CA LEU A 149 3.38 -4.76 15.13
C LEU A 149 2.23 -3.77 15.19
N SER A 150 2.28 -2.69 14.41
CA SER A 150 1.24 -1.65 14.41
C SER A 150 -0.11 -2.21 13.94
N GLY A 151 -0.10 -3.01 12.87
CA GLY A 151 -1.30 -3.67 12.34
C GLY A 151 -1.94 -4.60 13.36
N SER A 152 -1.14 -5.43 14.03
CA SER A 152 -1.64 -6.34 15.07
C SER A 152 -2.20 -5.59 16.27
N LEU A 153 -1.50 -4.56 16.76
CA LEU A 153 -1.98 -3.74 17.88
C LEU A 153 -3.30 -3.05 17.56
N LEU A 154 -3.47 -2.57 16.31
CA LEU A 154 -4.73 -1.97 15.85
C LEU A 154 -5.86 -2.99 15.74
N VAL A 155 -5.61 -4.20 15.22
CA VAL A 155 -6.61 -5.28 15.20
C VAL A 155 -7.03 -5.66 16.63
N LEU A 156 -6.10 -5.63 17.58
CA LEU A 156 -6.37 -5.86 19.01
C LEU A 156 -7.05 -4.65 19.70
N GLY A 157 -7.28 -3.55 18.99
CA GLY A 157 -7.93 -2.35 19.55
C GLY A 157 -7.06 -1.58 20.55
N THR A 158 -5.74 -1.71 20.45
CA THR A 158 -4.80 -1.00 21.34
C THR A 158 -4.90 0.51 21.07
N PRO A 159 -5.12 1.35 22.09
CA PRO A 159 -5.23 2.79 21.90
C PRO A 159 -3.87 3.42 21.52
N ASN A 160 -3.91 4.62 20.94
CA ASN A 160 -2.74 5.48 20.67
C ASN A 160 -1.68 4.87 19.73
N VAL A 161 -2.02 3.83 18.97
CA VAL A 161 -1.13 3.32 17.88
C VAL A 161 -1.08 4.33 16.73
N LEU A 162 -2.22 4.94 16.40
CA LEU A 162 -2.31 6.04 15.46
C LEU A 162 -2.28 7.39 16.21
N PRO A 163 -1.72 8.46 15.62
CA PRO A 163 -1.66 9.79 16.22
C PRO A 163 -3.01 10.54 16.24
N TRP A 164 -4.11 9.81 16.15
CA TRP A 164 -5.47 10.32 16.29
C TRP A 164 -6.40 9.21 16.78
N THR A 165 -7.57 9.62 17.28
CA THR A 165 -8.62 8.69 17.71
C THR A 165 -9.26 8.00 16.52
N VAL A 166 -9.50 6.69 16.63
CA VAL A 166 -10.23 5.89 15.64
C VAL A 166 -11.33 5.09 16.34
N THR A 167 -12.41 4.80 15.62
CA THR A 167 -13.45 3.90 16.12
C THR A 167 -12.91 2.46 16.20
N PRO A 168 -13.49 1.59 17.04
CA PRO A 168 -13.07 0.19 17.12
C PRO A 168 -13.11 -0.52 15.75
N ASP A 169 -14.17 -0.27 14.97
CA ASP A 169 -14.33 -0.85 13.63
C ASP A 169 -13.24 -0.34 12.67
N LEU A 170 -12.93 0.96 12.67
CA LEU A 170 -11.82 1.51 11.86
C LEU A 170 -10.45 1.00 12.31
N SER A 171 -10.23 0.81 13.61
CA SER A 171 -8.99 0.24 14.13
C SER A 171 -8.70 -1.12 13.51
N VAL A 172 -9.70 -2.01 13.46
CA VAL A 172 -9.56 -3.33 12.83
C VAL A 172 -9.24 -3.20 11.34
N LEU A 173 -9.96 -2.37 10.61
CA LEU A 173 -9.74 -2.18 9.17
C LEU A 173 -8.35 -1.59 8.86
N PHE A 174 -7.94 -0.56 9.60
CA PHE A 174 -6.62 0.04 9.44
C PHE A 174 -5.51 -0.93 9.84
N GLY A 175 -5.76 -1.78 10.84
CA GLY A 175 -4.86 -2.86 11.21
C GLY A 175 -4.60 -3.81 10.03
N PHE A 176 -5.65 -4.29 9.36
CA PHE A 176 -5.51 -5.15 8.18
C PHE A 176 -4.89 -4.45 6.97
N ILE A 177 -5.06 -3.14 6.83
CA ILE A 177 -4.31 -2.35 5.83
C ILE A 177 -2.80 -2.44 6.08
N PHE A 178 -2.34 -2.27 7.32
CA PHE A 178 -0.91 -2.42 7.62
C PHE A 178 -0.42 -3.85 7.44
N LEU A 179 -1.22 -4.85 7.80
CA LEU A 179 -0.88 -6.25 7.56
C LEU A 179 -0.79 -6.58 6.06
N GLY A 180 -1.65 -5.98 5.24
CA GLY A 180 -1.57 -6.07 3.78
C GLY A 180 -0.28 -5.48 3.22
N ALA A 181 0.02 -4.24 3.62
CA ALA A 181 1.27 -3.58 3.25
C ALA A 181 2.49 -4.42 3.71
N ALA A 182 2.45 -5.00 4.90
CA ALA A 182 3.50 -5.90 5.39
C ALA A 182 3.65 -7.13 4.48
N ALA A 183 2.55 -7.75 4.04
CA ALA A 183 2.59 -8.88 3.12
C ALA A 183 3.25 -8.52 1.78
N TYR A 184 3.06 -7.29 1.30
CA TYR A 184 3.76 -6.79 0.12
C TYR A 184 5.29 -6.78 0.33
N PHE A 185 5.76 -6.21 1.44
CA PHE A 185 7.21 -6.17 1.74
C PHE A 185 7.79 -7.54 2.07
N VAL A 186 7.04 -8.41 2.76
CA VAL A 186 7.43 -9.82 2.99
C VAL A 186 7.66 -10.52 1.66
N PHE A 187 6.82 -10.27 0.64
CA PHE A 187 7.05 -10.83 -0.68
C PHE A 187 8.36 -10.34 -1.32
N ALA A 188 8.76 -9.08 -1.12
CA ALA A 188 10.07 -8.60 -1.58
C ALA A 188 11.24 -9.18 -0.81
N LEU A 189 11.09 -9.43 0.49
CA LEU A 189 12.13 -10.11 1.28
C LEU A 189 12.26 -11.58 0.89
N ALA A 190 11.15 -12.26 0.61
CA ALA A 190 11.11 -13.64 0.17
C ALA A 190 11.60 -13.83 -1.27
N GLN A 191 11.58 -12.76 -2.08
CA GLN A 191 12.05 -12.73 -3.46
C GLN A 191 12.95 -11.49 -3.67
N PRO A 192 14.19 -11.52 -3.15
CA PRO A 192 15.07 -10.35 -3.03
C PRO A 192 15.74 -10.00 -4.37
N VAL A 193 14.92 -9.61 -5.34
CA VAL A 193 15.35 -9.15 -6.66
C VAL A 193 15.06 -7.66 -6.84
N ALA A 194 15.93 -6.97 -7.57
CA ALA A 194 15.86 -5.53 -7.80
C ALA A 194 14.54 -5.11 -8.47
N ASP A 195 13.98 -5.93 -9.36
CA ASP A 195 12.70 -5.66 -10.03
C ASP A 195 11.49 -5.55 -9.08
N ASN A 196 11.61 -6.11 -7.87
CA ASN A 196 10.54 -6.12 -6.88
C ASN A 196 10.53 -4.86 -5.99
N VAL A 197 11.55 -4.00 -6.12
CA VAL A 197 11.75 -2.83 -5.25
C VAL A 197 10.96 -1.60 -5.70
N PRO A 198 11.01 -1.16 -6.98
CA PRO A 198 10.50 0.16 -7.33
C PRO A 198 8.98 0.30 -7.19
N GLY A 199 8.21 -0.76 -7.44
CA GLY A 199 6.75 -0.73 -7.27
C GLY A 199 6.36 -0.46 -5.81
N GLN A 200 7.04 -1.10 -4.87
CA GLN A 200 6.81 -0.92 -3.44
C GLN A 200 7.21 0.48 -2.98
N LEU A 201 8.38 0.96 -3.41
CA LEU A 201 8.85 2.29 -3.07
C LEU A 201 8.01 3.40 -3.69
N ALA A 202 7.47 3.20 -4.90
CA ALA A 202 6.55 4.15 -5.52
C ALA A 202 5.25 4.25 -4.71
N GLY A 203 4.72 3.10 -4.25
CA GLY A 203 3.60 3.06 -3.32
C GLY A 203 3.90 3.79 -2.01
N PHE A 204 5.01 3.47 -1.36
CA PHE A 204 5.43 4.12 -0.12
C PHE A 204 5.60 5.62 -0.28
N LEU A 205 6.26 6.08 -1.34
CA LEU A 205 6.48 7.51 -1.57
C LEU A 205 5.16 8.28 -1.65
N LEU A 206 4.18 7.76 -2.39
CA LEU A 206 2.87 8.40 -2.51
C LEU A 206 2.07 8.34 -1.21
N TYR A 207 2.17 7.22 -0.46
CA TYR A 207 1.61 7.14 0.88
C TYR A 207 2.20 8.22 1.80
N ASP A 208 3.52 8.34 1.81
CA ASP A 208 4.25 9.22 2.70
C ASP A 208 3.98 10.69 2.40
N ILE A 209 4.05 11.09 1.13
CA ILE A 209 3.83 12.49 0.72
C ILE A 209 2.42 12.96 1.10
N VAL A 210 1.41 12.10 0.95
CA VAL A 210 0.03 12.41 1.32
C VAL A 210 -0.09 12.65 2.83
N LEU A 211 0.59 11.87 3.67
CA LEU A 211 0.48 11.98 5.13
C LEU A 211 1.42 13.01 5.77
N LEU A 212 2.57 13.29 5.14
CA LEU A 212 3.62 14.11 5.72
C LEU A 212 3.13 15.53 6.05
N GLY A 213 2.48 16.18 5.10
CA GLY A 213 1.94 17.54 5.28
C GLY A 213 0.95 17.64 6.46
N PRO A 214 -0.14 16.85 6.46
CA PRO A 214 -1.10 16.83 7.56
C PRO A 214 -0.48 16.56 8.93
N PHE A 215 0.52 15.67 9.02
CA PHE A 215 1.18 15.35 10.29
C PHE A 215 2.12 16.46 10.77
N LEU A 216 2.83 17.12 9.87
CA LEU A 216 3.65 18.29 10.24
C LEU A 216 2.79 19.45 10.76
N VAL A 217 1.64 19.70 10.13
CA VAL A 217 0.69 20.73 10.58
C VAL A 217 0.10 20.42 11.96
N ARG A 218 -0.09 19.13 12.28
CA ARG A 218 -0.68 18.68 13.54
C ARG A 218 0.33 18.64 14.70
N LEU A 219 1.62 18.55 14.42
CA LEU A 219 2.67 18.43 15.43
C LEU A 219 2.60 19.46 16.58
N PRO A 220 2.37 20.77 16.35
CA PRO A 220 2.31 21.74 17.45
C PRO A 220 1.03 21.68 18.30
N THR A 221 -0.04 21.06 17.80
CA THR A 221 -1.37 21.08 18.43
C THR A 221 -1.85 19.71 18.89
N ILE A 222 -1.01 18.68 18.78
CA ILE A 222 -1.36 17.32 19.17
C ILE A 222 -1.34 17.14 20.70
N ASP A 223 -2.35 16.44 21.21
CA ASP A 223 -2.41 16.02 22.61
C ASP A 223 -1.19 15.17 22.98
N ASP A 224 -0.72 15.33 24.22
CA ASP A 224 0.47 14.64 24.73
C ASP A 224 0.38 13.11 24.59
N ALA A 225 -0.83 12.55 24.75
CA ALA A 225 -1.10 11.11 24.63
C ALA A 225 -0.77 10.54 23.24
N PHE A 226 -0.86 11.36 22.18
CA PHE A 226 -0.57 10.95 20.80
C PHE A 226 0.79 11.43 20.31
N ARG A 227 1.48 12.33 21.03
CA ARG A 227 2.71 12.96 20.56
C ARG A 227 3.80 11.94 20.22
N LEU A 228 4.02 10.93 21.06
CA LEU A 228 5.01 9.89 20.79
C LEU A 228 4.69 9.13 19.49
N SER A 229 3.43 8.72 19.32
CA SER A 229 2.99 8.01 18.11
C SER A 229 3.19 8.87 16.85
N LEU A 230 2.92 10.17 16.92
CA LEU A 230 3.12 11.09 15.80
C LEU A 230 4.61 11.25 15.46
N LEU A 231 5.47 11.38 16.46
CA LEU A 231 6.92 11.49 16.25
C LEU A 231 7.48 10.24 15.61
N VAL A 232 7.07 9.05 16.08
CA VAL A 232 7.45 7.76 15.48
C VAL A 232 6.95 7.68 14.04
N TYR A 233 5.71 8.08 13.77
CA TYR A 233 5.16 8.13 12.41
C TYR A 233 5.96 9.06 11.51
N LEU A 234 6.20 10.31 11.93
CA LEU A 234 6.97 11.28 11.15
C LEU A 234 8.38 10.79 10.85
N ALA A 235 9.06 10.18 11.84
CA ALA A 235 10.37 9.60 11.63
C ALA A 235 10.34 8.49 10.57
N ALA A 236 9.32 7.62 10.61
CA ALA A 236 9.12 6.58 9.61
C ALA A 236 8.89 7.20 8.22
N LEU A 237 7.91 8.10 8.08
CA LEU A 237 7.54 8.74 6.80
C LEU A 237 8.70 9.49 6.15
N ILE A 238 9.48 10.25 6.93
CA ILE A 238 10.63 11.00 6.41
C ILE A 238 11.70 10.02 5.93
N SER A 239 12.01 9.00 6.75
CA SER A 239 13.02 8.00 6.41
C SER A 239 12.65 7.21 5.17
N SER A 240 11.39 6.75 5.05
CA SER A 240 10.88 6.04 3.87
C SER A 240 10.80 6.93 2.64
N THR A 241 10.43 8.21 2.77
CA THR A 241 10.42 9.17 1.67
C THR A 241 11.82 9.35 1.08
N VAL A 242 12.83 9.60 1.94
CA VAL A 242 14.23 9.76 1.50
C VAL A 242 14.73 8.50 0.83
N LEU A 243 14.45 7.33 1.42
CA LEU A 243 14.81 6.03 0.86
C LEU A 243 14.19 5.81 -0.52
N ALA A 244 12.89 6.09 -0.66
CA ALA A 244 12.16 5.92 -1.92
C ALA A 244 12.68 6.87 -3.00
N LEU A 245 12.89 8.14 -2.68
CA LEU A 245 13.47 9.11 -3.62
C LEU A 245 14.86 8.68 -4.10
N TYR A 246 15.72 8.23 -3.17
CA TYR A 246 17.05 7.74 -3.51
C TYR A 246 17.00 6.55 -4.48
N TYR A 247 16.21 5.52 -4.17
CA TYR A 247 16.16 4.31 -4.99
C TYR A 247 15.39 4.46 -6.30
N LEU A 248 14.37 5.32 -6.35
CA LEU A 248 13.58 5.55 -7.56
C LEU A 248 14.27 6.51 -8.53
N LEU A 249 15.07 7.46 -8.05
CA LEU A 249 15.66 8.51 -8.89
C LEU A 249 17.16 8.34 -9.11
N LEU A 250 17.91 7.89 -8.10
CA LEU A 250 19.38 7.96 -8.10
C LEU A 250 20.06 6.59 -8.22
N HIS A 251 19.55 5.57 -7.52
CA HIS A 251 20.25 4.28 -7.43
C HIS A 251 20.29 3.51 -8.77
N PRO A 252 21.47 3.12 -9.28
CA PRO A 252 21.62 2.60 -10.65
C PRO A 252 20.75 1.37 -10.98
N THR A 253 20.55 0.47 -10.02
CA THR A 253 19.86 -0.82 -10.26
C THR A 253 18.34 -0.73 -10.16
N THR A 254 17.80 0.34 -9.57
CA THR A 254 16.37 0.46 -9.25
C THR A 254 15.74 1.75 -9.79
N ARG A 255 16.54 2.72 -10.23
CA ARG A 255 16.04 3.98 -10.77
C ARG A 255 15.08 3.74 -11.92
N ILE A 256 14.06 4.59 -12.00
CA ILE A 256 12.98 4.44 -12.97
C ILE A 256 13.47 4.67 -14.41
N PHE A 257 14.36 5.64 -14.58
CA PHE A 257 14.85 6.10 -15.88
C PHE A 257 16.33 5.72 -16.07
N GLY A 258 16.69 5.36 -17.31
CA GLY A 258 18.08 5.05 -17.65
C GLY A 258 18.61 3.78 -17.00
N GLN A 259 17.76 2.77 -16.77
CA GLN A 259 18.26 1.42 -16.45
C GLN A 259 19.02 0.88 -17.67
N PRO A 260 20.23 0.33 -17.48
CA PRO A 260 20.90 -0.41 -18.55
C PRO A 260 19.98 -1.54 -19.02
N ASP A 261 19.79 -1.68 -20.33
CA ASP A 261 19.06 -2.82 -20.87
C ASP A 261 19.91 -4.07 -20.61
N PRO A 262 19.43 -5.06 -19.82
CA PRO A 262 20.18 -6.30 -19.61
C PRO A 262 20.38 -7.09 -20.92
N ALA A 263 19.65 -6.77 -22.00
CA ALA A 263 19.88 -7.34 -23.33
C ALA A 263 20.98 -6.62 -24.14
N ALA A 264 21.55 -5.52 -23.64
CA ALA A 264 22.57 -4.74 -24.33
C ALA A 264 24.01 -5.06 -23.90
N GLU A 265 24.24 -6.06 -23.04
CA GLU A 265 25.59 -6.60 -22.84
C GLU A 265 26.00 -7.41 -24.08
N PRO A 266 26.99 -6.98 -24.86
CA PRO A 266 27.52 -7.81 -25.93
C PRO A 266 28.14 -9.07 -25.31
N ALA A 267 27.91 -10.20 -25.95
CA ALA A 267 28.60 -11.45 -25.66
C ALA A 267 30.11 -11.27 -25.94
N THR A 268 30.85 -10.70 -24.99
CA THR A 268 32.31 -10.69 -25.00
C THR A 268 32.80 -11.55 -23.86
N GLY A 269 33.04 -12.83 -24.19
CA GLY A 269 33.62 -13.82 -23.33
C GLY A 269 33.83 -15.12 -24.10
N GLY A 270 34.69 -15.06 -25.12
CA GLY A 270 35.31 -16.24 -25.73
C GLY A 270 36.50 -16.72 -24.91
#